data_AF-A0A4R1TQ32-F1
#
_entry.id   AF-A0A4R1TQ32-F1
#
_cell.length_a   1.000
_cell.length_b   1.000
_cell.length_c   1.000
_cell.angle_alpha   90.00
_cell.angle_beta   90.00
_cell.angle_gamma   90.00
#
_symmetry.space_group_name_H-M   'P 1'
#
loop_
_entity.id
_entity.type
_entity.pdbx_description
1 polymer ?
#
loop_
_entity_poly.entity_id
_entity_poly.type
_entity_poly.pdbx_seq_one_letter_code
_entity_poly.pdbx_strand_id
1 'polypeptide(L)'
;MISHGITDLRHHKYPSGIWYECRWVKDIDFNHLFDAWVRLSNADIGMLHVFTDREKQDPQTEDDSWFETGSFGGPAKPGLPNMGWAMAYGANYAAEVDVVRIRSEGFPVDEIDGVTVVRVTDKLSDVVDDFEQFSRRRAELKALFRPSLFWIT
;
A
#
# COMPACT_ATOMS: atom_id res chain seq x y z
N MET A 1 -12.94 -4.65 10.65
CA MET A 1 -13.27 -6.05 10.34
C MET A 1 -12.05 -6.90 10.61
N ILE A 2 -12.19 -8.06 11.24
CA ILE A 2 -11.09 -9.02 11.42
C ILE A 2 -11.54 -10.34 10.78
N SER A 3 -10.70 -10.93 9.94
CA SER A 3 -10.91 -12.27 9.36
C SER A 3 -9.70 -13.16 9.65
N HIS A 4 -9.99 -14.40 10.04
CA HIS A 4 -8.96 -15.42 10.23
C HIS A 4 -8.65 -16.09 8.89
N GLY A 5 -7.36 -16.32 8.62
CA GLY A 5 -6.93 -17.06 7.45
C GLY A 5 -7.26 -18.54 7.61
N ILE A 6 -7.57 -19.21 6.51
CA ILE A 6 -7.93 -20.63 6.49
C ILE A 6 -7.06 -21.32 5.45
N THR A 7 -6.60 -22.53 5.74
CA THR A 7 -6.06 -23.44 4.72
C THR A 7 -7.06 -24.56 4.53
N ASP A 8 -7.54 -24.77 3.31
CA ASP A 8 -8.48 -25.86 3.03
C ASP A 8 -7.76 -27.23 2.94
N LEU A 9 -8.54 -28.30 2.82
CA LEU A 9 -8.03 -29.67 2.66
C LEU A 9 -7.26 -29.89 1.35
N ARG A 10 -7.27 -28.90 0.43
CA ARG A 10 -6.54 -28.91 -0.84
C ARG A 10 -5.29 -28.00 -0.78
N HIS A 11 -4.91 -27.53 0.41
CA HIS A 11 -3.79 -26.63 0.65
C HIS A 11 -3.91 -25.24 0.00
N HIS A 12 -5.12 -24.81 -0.37
CA HIS A 12 -5.34 -23.43 -0.76
C HIS A 12 -5.33 -22.54 0.48
N LYS A 13 -4.54 -21.45 0.43
CA LYS A 13 -4.49 -20.45 1.49
C LYS A 13 -5.46 -19.32 1.21
N TYR A 14 -6.35 -19.07 2.16
CA TYR A 14 -7.21 -17.90 2.21
C TYR A 14 -6.62 -16.87 3.19
N PRO A 15 -6.41 -15.61 2.77
CA PRO A 15 -5.73 -14.62 3.60
C PRO A 15 -6.55 -14.25 4.84
N SER A 16 -5.85 -14.07 5.97
CA SER A 16 -6.37 -13.30 7.11
C SER A 16 -6.35 -11.81 6.79
N GLY A 17 -7.23 -11.04 7.43
CA GLY A 17 -7.26 -9.59 7.26
C GLY A 17 -7.63 -8.87 8.55
N ILE A 18 -7.01 -7.71 8.77
CA ILE A 18 -7.46 -6.73 9.75
C ILE A 18 -7.72 -5.44 8.97
N TRP A 19 -8.96 -4.96 9.02
CA TRP A 19 -9.38 -3.69 8.45
C TRP A 19 -9.83 -2.76 9.57
N TYR A 20 -9.28 -1.56 9.58
CA TYR A 20 -9.65 -0.51 10.50
C TYR A 20 -9.76 0.80 9.74
N GLU A 21 -10.87 1.50 9.92
CA GLU A 21 -11.13 2.81 9.35
C GLU A 21 -11.40 3.77 10.49
N CYS A 22 -10.82 4.96 10.40
CA CYS A 22 -11.10 6.05 11.33
C CYS A 22 -11.00 7.38 10.61
N ARG A 23 -11.56 8.42 11.25
CA ARG A 23 -11.41 9.79 10.75
C ARG A 23 -9.93 10.18 10.80
N TRP A 24 -9.37 10.58 9.67
CA TRP A 24 -8.04 11.19 9.61
C TRP A 24 -7.97 12.43 10.51
N VAL A 25 -6.94 12.50 11.34
CA VAL A 25 -6.61 13.66 12.16
C VAL A 25 -5.10 13.84 12.10
N LYS A 26 -4.63 15.04 11.74
CA LYS A 26 -3.20 15.33 11.54
C LYS A 26 -2.34 15.09 12.79
N ASP A 27 -2.95 15.11 13.98
CA ASP A 27 -2.26 14.97 15.26
C ASP A 27 -2.00 13.51 15.67
N ILE A 28 -2.52 12.54 14.91
CA ILE A 28 -2.27 11.12 15.15
C ILE A 28 -1.13 10.65 14.25
N ASP A 29 -0.14 9.98 14.83
CA ASP A 29 0.94 9.35 14.08
C ASP A 29 0.50 8.00 13.51
N PHE A 30 -0.21 8.08 12.37
CA PHE A 30 -0.64 6.91 11.63
C PHE A 30 0.51 6.12 11.02
N ASN A 31 1.66 6.76 10.79
CA ASN A 31 2.85 6.08 10.29
C ASN A 31 3.39 5.11 11.35
N HIS A 32 3.51 5.57 12.60
CA HIS A 32 3.91 4.71 13.71
C HIS A 32 2.91 3.57 13.96
N LEU A 33 1.60 3.86 13.86
CA LEU A 33 0.57 2.82 13.97
C LEU A 33 0.71 1.75 12.88
N PHE A 34 0.96 2.18 11.63
CA PHE A 34 1.14 1.27 10.51
C PHE A 34 2.40 0.40 10.66
N ASP A 35 3.52 0.99 11.06
CA ASP A 35 4.76 0.26 11.33
C ASP A 35 4.57 -0.80 12.43
N ALA A 36 3.81 -0.46 13.49
CA ALA A 36 3.45 -1.40 14.54
C ALA A 36 2.59 -2.56 14.02
N TRP A 37 1.64 -2.30 13.12
CA TRP A 37 0.83 -3.35 12.50
C TRP A 37 1.63 -4.23 11.55
N VAL A 38 2.55 -3.67 10.78
CA VAL A 38 3.46 -4.43 9.92
C VAL A 38 4.26 -5.43 10.76
N ARG A 39 4.87 -4.96 11.84
CA ARG A 39 5.60 -5.82 12.80
C ARG A 39 4.72 -6.92 13.40
N LEU A 40 3.51 -6.59 13.84
CA LEU A 40 2.63 -7.55 14.51
C LEU A 40 2.04 -8.61 13.56
N SER A 41 1.80 -8.24 12.31
CA SER A 41 1.11 -9.10 11.34
C SER A 41 2.05 -9.96 10.51
N ASN A 42 3.33 -9.57 10.39
CA ASN A 42 4.24 -10.12 9.38
C ASN A 42 3.57 -10.13 7.99
N ALA A 43 2.94 -9.01 7.64
CA ALA A 43 2.09 -8.91 6.46
C ALA A 43 2.85 -9.24 5.17
N ASP A 44 2.25 -10.08 4.33
CA ASP A 44 2.72 -10.27 2.95
C ASP A 44 2.57 -8.98 2.14
N ILE A 45 1.51 -8.23 2.40
CA ILE A 45 1.25 -6.92 1.80
C ILE A 45 0.47 -6.04 2.79
N GLY A 46 0.83 -4.77 2.89
CA GLY A 46 0.13 -3.77 3.69
C GLY A 46 0.05 -2.43 2.97
N MET A 47 -0.96 -1.62 3.31
CA MET A 47 -1.15 -0.30 2.72
C MET A 47 -1.62 0.69 3.78
N LEU A 48 -1.06 1.90 3.73
CA LEU A 48 -1.52 3.06 4.48
C LEU A 48 -1.82 4.19 3.50
N HIS A 49 -3.01 4.76 3.58
CA HIS A 49 -3.42 5.86 2.72
C HIS A 49 -4.52 6.72 3.38
N VAL A 50 -4.61 7.99 2.99
CA VAL A 50 -5.69 8.90 3.38
C VAL A 50 -6.60 9.09 2.19
N PHE A 51 -7.83 8.60 2.27
CA PHE A 51 -8.81 8.76 1.20
C PHE A 51 -9.46 10.15 1.29
N THR A 52 -9.30 10.96 0.24
CA THR A 52 -9.88 12.31 0.18
C THR A 52 -10.98 12.40 -0.87
N ASP A 53 -11.93 13.31 -0.69
CA ASP A 53 -12.97 13.55 -1.70
C ASP A 53 -12.37 14.01 -3.04
N ARG A 54 -11.23 14.72 -2.99
CA ARG A 54 -10.49 15.14 -4.19
C ARG A 54 -10.01 13.94 -5.00
N GLU A 55 -9.54 12.88 -4.34
CA GLU A 55 -9.13 11.63 -4.99
C GLU A 55 -10.33 10.83 -5.53
N LYS A 56 -11.52 10.99 -4.91
CA LYS A 56 -12.77 10.34 -5.34
C LYS A 56 -13.49 11.05 -6.49
N GLN A 57 -13.22 12.34 -6.69
CA GLN A 57 -13.94 13.20 -7.62
C GLN A 57 -13.19 13.50 -8.93
N ASP A 58 -11.91 13.13 -9.06
CA ASP A 58 -11.16 13.35 -10.30
C ASP A 58 -11.65 12.41 -11.42
N PRO A 59 -12.36 12.90 -12.44
CA PRO A 59 -12.92 12.06 -13.51
C PRO A 59 -11.85 11.57 -14.50
N GLN A 60 -10.62 12.10 -14.45
CA GLN A 60 -9.51 11.60 -15.29
C GLN A 60 -8.87 10.33 -14.71
N THR A 61 -9.19 9.98 -13.46
CA THR A 61 -8.55 8.87 -12.73
C THR A 61 -9.60 7.94 -12.12
N GLU A 62 -10.67 7.58 -12.86
CA GLU A 62 -11.61 6.53 -12.42
C GLU A 62 -10.86 5.27 -11.93
N ASP A 63 -9.73 4.99 -12.56
CA ASP A 63 -8.80 3.95 -12.19
C ASP A 63 -8.15 4.17 -10.81
N ASP A 64 -7.73 5.38 -10.42
CA ASP A 64 -7.05 5.58 -9.12
C ASP A 64 -7.97 5.30 -7.91
N SER A 65 -9.29 5.25 -8.05
CA SER A 65 -10.21 5.19 -6.91
C SER A 65 -10.50 3.77 -6.35
N TRP A 66 -10.03 2.68 -6.98
CA TRP A 66 -10.36 1.29 -6.58
C TRP A 66 -9.52 0.73 -5.40
N PHE A 67 -9.25 1.54 -4.39
CA PHE A 67 -8.46 1.12 -3.21
C PHE A 67 -9.30 0.48 -2.11
N GLU A 68 -10.60 0.78 -2.05
CA GLU A 68 -11.44 0.56 -0.86
C GLU A 68 -11.76 -0.91 -0.56
N THR A 69 -11.50 -1.84 -1.49
CA THR A 69 -11.94 -3.23 -1.31
C THR A 69 -10.97 -4.15 -0.56
N GLY A 70 -9.74 -3.71 -0.24
CA GLY A 70 -8.79 -4.43 0.64
C GLY A 70 -8.38 -5.85 0.22
N SER A 71 -8.97 -6.39 -0.85
CA SER A 71 -8.61 -7.66 -1.45
C SER A 71 -7.54 -7.38 -2.48
N PHE A 72 -6.30 -7.74 -2.15
CA PHE A 72 -5.18 -7.80 -3.10
C PHE A 72 -5.36 -8.96 -4.10
N GLY A 73 -6.59 -9.13 -4.60
CA GLY A 73 -7.04 -10.12 -5.56
C GLY A 73 -7.01 -11.58 -5.12
N GLY A 74 -6.31 -11.90 -4.03
CA GLY A 74 -6.03 -13.28 -3.64
C GLY A 74 -5.49 -14.09 -4.84
N PRO A 75 -5.64 -15.42 -4.82
CA PRO A 75 -5.24 -16.26 -5.97
C PRO A 75 -6.04 -16.01 -7.26
N ALA A 76 -7.15 -15.28 -7.20
CA ALA A 76 -8.09 -15.11 -8.31
C ALA A 76 -7.76 -13.90 -9.21
N LYS A 77 -7.02 -12.90 -8.72
CA LYS A 77 -6.53 -11.76 -9.50
C LYS A 77 -5.12 -11.36 -9.03
N PRO A 78 -4.07 -12.07 -9.46
CA PRO A 78 -2.71 -11.75 -9.04
C PRO A 78 -2.36 -10.31 -9.42
N GLY A 79 -1.92 -9.52 -8.44
CA GLY A 79 -1.56 -8.10 -8.58
C GLY A 79 -2.12 -7.24 -7.45
N LEU A 80 -1.68 -5.99 -7.39
CA LEU A 80 -2.10 -5.00 -6.41
C LEU A 80 -3.09 -4.04 -7.09
N PRO A 81 -4.10 -3.51 -6.38
CA PRO A 81 -5.03 -2.55 -6.99
C PRO A 81 -4.27 -1.32 -7.49
N ASN A 82 -3.73 -0.54 -6.57
CA ASN A 82 -2.91 0.62 -6.84
C ASN A 82 -2.00 0.89 -5.63
N MET A 83 -1.19 1.94 -5.67
CA MET A 83 -0.24 2.29 -4.61
C MET A 83 -0.81 3.34 -3.65
N GLY A 84 -0.87 3.01 -2.35
CA GLY A 84 -1.22 3.98 -1.30
C GLY A 84 -0.09 4.97 -1.03
N TRP A 85 -0.16 5.69 0.10
CA TRP A 85 0.96 6.56 0.51
C TRP A 85 2.16 5.74 0.99
N ALA A 86 1.89 4.68 1.75
CA ALA A 86 2.88 3.67 2.08
C ALA A 86 2.40 2.27 1.69
N MET A 87 3.34 1.45 1.24
CA MET A 87 3.14 0.04 0.94
C MET A 87 4.17 -0.78 1.72
N ALA A 88 3.71 -1.83 2.38
CA ALA A 88 4.57 -2.80 3.06
C ALA A 88 4.62 -4.10 2.25
N TYR A 89 5.81 -4.61 1.97
CA TYR A 89 6.06 -5.77 1.13
C TYR A 89 6.77 -6.86 1.93
N GLY A 90 6.04 -7.91 2.30
CA GLY A 90 6.58 -9.05 3.01
C GLY A 90 7.25 -10.06 2.07
N ALA A 91 7.59 -11.23 2.60
CA ALA A 91 8.38 -12.25 1.90
C ALA A 91 7.84 -12.61 0.49
N ASN A 92 6.52 -12.68 0.32
CA ASN A 92 5.89 -13.03 -0.95
C ASN A 92 6.01 -11.93 -2.03
N TYR A 93 6.32 -10.69 -1.65
CA TYR A 93 6.48 -9.55 -2.56
C TYR A 93 7.89 -8.92 -2.50
N ALA A 94 8.80 -9.44 -1.69
CA ALA A 94 10.13 -8.88 -1.51
C ALA A 94 10.93 -8.78 -2.84
N ALA A 95 10.74 -9.74 -3.74
CA ALA A 95 11.38 -9.73 -5.06
C ALA A 95 10.89 -8.62 -6.00
N GLU A 96 9.73 -8.01 -5.70
CA GLU A 96 9.17 -6.91 -6.47
C GLU A 96 9.81 -5.55 -6.10
N VAL A 97 10.57 -5.49 -5.00
CA VAL A 97 11.09 -4.24 -4.43
C VAL A 97 12.59 -4.11 -4.65
N ASP A 98 12.98 -3.31 -5.65
CA ASP A 98 14.38 -2.90 -5.82
C ASP A 98 14.70 -1.73 -4.87
N VAL A 99 15.07 -2.07 -3.63
CA VAL A 99 15.36 -1.09 -2.56
C VAL A 99 16.44 -0.09 -2.97
N VAL A 100 17.47 -0.55 -3.69
CA VAL A 100 18.60 0.31 -4.10
C VAL A 100 18.11 1.33 -5.12
N ARG A 101 17.38 0.89 -6.14
CA ARG A 101 16.82 1.78 -7.16
C ARG A 101 15.82 2.75 -6.56
N ILE A 102 14.89 2.28 -5.73
CA ILE A 102 13.86 3.11 -5.10
C ILE A 102 14.48 4.21 -4.23
N ARG A 103 15.50 3.87 -3.41
CA ARG A 103 16.22 4.87 -2.62
C ARG A 103 16.99 5.87 -3.49
N SER A 104 17.59 5.43 -4.60
CA SER A 104 18.31 6.33 -5.52
C SER A 104 17.41 7.37 -6.20
N GLU A 105 16.12 7.06 -6.35
CA GLU A 105 15.08 7.97 -6.87
C GLU A 105 14.45 8.85 -5.76
N GLY A 106 15.04 8.81 -4.56
CA GLY A 106 14.68 9.68 -3.44
C GLY A 106 13.41 9.28 -2.68
N PHE A 107 12.95 8.03 -2.79
CA PHE A 107 11.81 7.55 -2.03
C PHE A 107 12.23 7.00 -0.66
N PRO A 108 11.49 7.30 0.42
CA PRO A 108 11.73 6.70 1.72
C PRO A 108 11.47 5.20 1.70
N VAL A 109 12.45 4.43 2.17
CA VAL A 109 12.35 2.97 2.30
C VAL A 109 12.92 2.53 3.64
N ASP A 110 12.08 1.87 4.43
CA ASP A 110 12.44 1.25 5.70
C ASP A 110 12.33 -0.28 5.64
N GLU A 111 13.02 -0.95 6.56
CA GLU A 111 12.91 -2.39 6.76
C GLU A 111 12.45 -2.64 8.21
N ILE A 112 11.35 -3.37 8.36
CA ILE A 112 10.73 -3.67 9.65
C ILE A 112 10.55 -5.18 9.74
N ASP A 113 11.40 -5.85 10.52
CA ASP A 113 11.33 -7.30 10.78
C ASP A 113 11.22 -8.15 9.50
N GLY A 114 11.98 -7.78 8.45
CA GLY A 114 11.99 -8.48 7.16
C GLY A 114 10.89 -8.06 6.18
N VAL A 115 10.09 -7.04 6.53
CA VAL A 115 9.10 -6.41 5.64
C VAL A 115 9.64 -5.07 5.16
N THR A 116 9.67 -4.86 3.84
CA THR A 116 10.12 -3.60 3.24
C THR A 116 8.94 -2.62 3.18
N VAL A 117 9.08 -1.46 3.79
CA VAL A 117 8.06 -0.38 3.74
C VAL A 117 8.56 0.73 2.83
N VAL A 118 7.80 1.01 1.77
CA VAL A 118 8.10 2.07 0.80
C VAL A 118 7.05 3.17 0.93
N ARG A 119 7.48 4.44 0.92
CA ARG A 119 6.59 5.61 0.99
C ARG A 119 6.74 6.49 -0.24
N VAL A 120 5.65 7.13 -0.65
CA VAL A 120 5.62 8.05 -1.80
C VAL A 120 6.28 9.39 -1.46
N THR A 121 6.04 9.89 -0.25
CA THR A 121 6.62 11.13 0.29
C THR A 121 6.98 10.94 1.77
N ASP A 122 7.66 11.93 2.35
CA ASP A 122 8.04 11.92 3.78
C ASP A 122 6.83 12.06 4.72
N LYS A 123 5.72 12.64 4.24
CA LYS A 123 4.57 12.99 5.08
C LYS A 123 3.27 12.49 4.49
N LEU A 124 2.52 11.72 5.27
CA LEU A 124 1.18 11.26 4.89
C LEU A 124 0.21 12.42 4.62
N SER A 125 0.42 13.57 5.26
CA SER A 125 -0.39 14.77 5.04
C SER A 125 -0.29 15.32 3.62
N ASP A 126 0.76 14.99 2.85
CA ASP A 126 0.93 15.48 1.48
C ASP A 126 -0.20 14.99 0.56
N VAL A 127 -0.84 13.87 0.87
CA VAL A 127 -2.05 13.39 0.18
C VAL A 127 -3.18 14.42 0.24
N VAL A 128 -3.24 15.19 1.33
CA VAL A 128 -4.25 16.23 1.57
C VAL A 128 -3.74 17.61 1.19
N ASP A 129 -2.50 17.92 1.59
CA ASP A 129 -1.93 19.26 1.54
C ASP A 129 -1.39 19.62 0.13
N ASP A 130 -0.90 18.64 -0.63
CA ASP A 130 -0.39 18.80 -2.00
C ASP A 130 -0.61 17.52 -2.85
N PHE A 131 -1.89 17.26 -3.14
CA PHE A 131 -2.29 16.06 -3.88
C PHE A 131 -1.63 15.94 -5.27
N GLU A 132 -1.38 17.06 -5.95
CA GLU A 132 -0.75 17.03 -7.28
C GLU A 132 0.71 16.57 -7.21
N GLN A 133 1.47 17.04 -6.22
CA GLN A 133 2.81 16.54 -5.96
C GLN A 133 2.79 15.06 -5.57
N PHE A 134 1.90 14.68 -4.64
CA PHE A 134 1.75 13.30 -4.21
C PHE A 134 1.43 12.37 -5.39
N SER A 135 0.45 12.73 -6.23
CA SER A 135 0.04 11.94 -7.39
C SER A 135 1.18 11.76 -8.40
N ARG A 136 1.93 12.84 -8.69
CA ARG A 136 3.12 12.76 -9.55
C ARG A 136 4.18 11.82 -8.97
N ARG A 137 4.51 11.96 -7.67
CA ARG A 137 5.48 11.08 -6.98
C ARG A 137 5.01 9.63 -6.94
N ARG A 138 3.70 9.39 -6.79
CA ARG A 138 3.10 8.05 -6.82
C ARG A 138 3.33 7.39 -8.18
N ALA A 139 3.09 8.12 -9.28
CA ALA A 139 3.34 7.61 -10.63
C ALA A 139 4.84 7.31 -10.88
N GLU A 140 5.73 8.20 -10.44
CA GLU A 140 7.19 8.00 -10.51
C GLU A 140 7.63 6.74 -9.76
N LEU A 141 7.16 6.55 -8.52
CA LEU A 141 7.49 5.38 -7.70
C LEU A 141 6.97 4.09 -8.34
N LYS A 142 5.72 4.10 -8.78
CA LYS A 142 5.06 2.97 -9.42
C LYS A 142 5.79 2.49 -10.66
N ALA A 143 6.38 3.41 -11.44
CA ALA A 143 7.19 3.10 -12.61
C ALA A 143 8.53 2.37 -12.29
N LEU A 144 8.94 2.32 -11.02
CA LEU A 144 10.12 1.57 -10.58
C LEU A 144 9.84 0.07 -10.39
N PHE A 145 8.57 -0.31 -10.24
CA PHE A 145 8.14 -1.69 -10.15
C PHE A 145 7.97 -2.32 -11.53
N ARG A 146 7.91 -3.66 -11.58
CA ARG A 146 7.66 -4.34 -12.86
C ARG A 146 6.29 -3.94 -13.45
N PRO A 147 6.16 -3.91 -14.78
CA PRO A 147 4.88 -3.68 -15.43
C PRO A 147 3.80 -4.64 -14.93
N SER A 148 2.57 -4.13 -14.83
CA SER A 148 1.37 -4.89 -14.45
C SER A 148 1.36 -5.45 -13.02
N LEU A 149 2.30 -5.04 -12.15
CA LEU A 149 2.17 -5.34 -10.71
C LEU A 149 0.93 -4.66 -10.13
N PHE A 150 0.66 -3.43 -10.55
CA PHE A 150 -0.54 -2.68 -10.19
C PHE A 150 -1.57 -2.78 -11.31
N TRP A 151 -2.85 -2.93 -10.96
CA TRP A 151 -3.94 -3.07 -11.93
C TRP A 151 -4.25 -1.78 -12.67
N ILE A 152 -4.06 -0.67 -11.95
CA ILE A 152 -4.20 0.68 -12.47
C ILE A 152 -2.84 1.12 -12.96
N THR A 153 -2.75 1.85 -14.07
CA THR A 153 -1.50 2.41 -14.62
C THR A 153 -1.42 3.90 -14.40
#